data_AF-A0A9W8MDG8-F1
#
_entry.id   AF-A0A9W8MDG8-F1
#
_cell.length_a   1.000
_cell.length_b   1.000
_cell.length_c   1.000
_cell.angle_alpha   90.00
_cell.angle_beta   90.00
_cell.angle_gamma   90.00
#
_symmetry.space_group_name_H-M   'P 1'
#
loop_
_entity.id
_entity.type
_entity.pdbx_description
1 polymer ?
#
loop_
_entity_poly.entity_id
_entity_poly.type
_entity_poly.pdbx_seq_one_letter_code
_entity_poly.pdbx_strand_id
1 'polypeptide(L)' 'MALVHDLAEAQVGDITPHENFTKEEKHRLEQEAMNNFVHTMLHNSPAAQRIEALWREYEAGETPEAKFVKGVQL' A
#
# COMPACT_ATOMS: atom_id res chain seq x y z
N MET A 1 -2.96 -7.80 -5.48
CA MET A 1 -3.64 -6.68 -4.82
C MET A 1 -4.01 -7.02 -3.38
N ALA A 2 -4.99 -7.90 -3.13
CA ALA A 2 -5.38 -8.27 -1.75
C ALA A 2 -4.22 -8.74 -0.85
N LEU A 3 -3.21 -9.42 -1.40
CA LEU A 3 -2.03 -9.85 -0.62
C LEU A 3 -1.04 -8.73 -0.27
N VAL A 4 -1.11 -7.58 -0.93
CA VAL A 4 -0.07 -6.54 -0.86
C VAL A 4 -0.60 -5.14 -0.52
N HIS A 5 -1.92 -4.98 -0.43
CA HIS A 5 -2.53 -3.66 -0.18
C HIS A 5 -2.11 -3.06 1.17
N ASP A 6 -2.16 -3.86 2.24
CA ASP A 6 -1.73 -3.47 3.59
C ASP A 6 -0.25 -3.81 3.86
N LEU A 7 0.56 -4.10 2.83
CA LEU A 7 1.96 -4.51 3.02
C LEU A 7 2.78 -3.44 3.76
N ALA A 8 2.49 -2.16 3.50
CA ALA A 8 3.14 -1.03 4.14
C ALA A 8 2.98 -1.00 5.67
N GLU A 9 1.88 -1.56 6.20
CA GLU A 9 1.60 -1.62 7.64
C GLU A 9 2.61 -2.50 8.39
N ALA A 10 3.33 -3.39 7.70
CA ALA A 10 4.42 -4.15 8.31
C ALA A 10 5.57 -3.25 8.82
N GLN A 11 5.71 -2.04 8.27
CA GLN A 11 6.69 -1.04 8.71
C GLN A 11 6.03 0.17 9.39
N VAL A 12 4.88 0.63 8.90
CA VAL A 12 4.17 1.81 9.41
C VAL A 12 3.34 1.50 10.66
N GLY A 13 2.87 0.26 10.79
CA GLY A 13 1.78 -0.12 11.69
C GLY A 13 0.40 0.07 11.03
N ASP A 14 -0.60 -0.63 11.55
CA ASP A 14 -2.01 -0.49 11.16
C ASP A 14 -2.55 0.83 11.76
N ILE A 15 -2.56 1.89 10.94
CA ILE A 15 -3.05 3.21 11.35
C ILE A 15 -4.58 3.23 11.25
N THR A 16 -5.21 3.33 12.41
CA THR A 16 -6.67 3.33 12.56
C THR A 16 -7.26 4.76 12.53
N PRO A 17 -8.56 4.93 12.22
CA PRO A 17 -9.21 6.25 12.24
C PRO A 17 -9.22 6.97 13.60
N HIS A 18 -8.93 6.26 14.69
CA HIS A 18 -8.87 6.82 16.04
C HIS A 18 -7.54 7.50 16.33
N GLU A 19 -6.52 7.28 15.50
CA GLU A 19 -5.23 7.91 15.62
C GLU A 19 -5.22 9.27 14.90
N ASN A 20 -4.42 10.22 15.39
CA ASN A 20 -4.39 11.61 14.91
C ASN A 20 -3.60 11.80 13.60
N PHE A 21 -3.72 10.85 12.66
CA PHE A 21 -3.10 10.95 11.35
C PHE A 21 -4.06 11.55 10.33
N THR A 22 -3.55 12.45 9.48
CA THR A 22 -4.30 12.85 8.28
C THR A 22 -4.19 11.74 7.23
N LYS A 23 -5.12 11.71 6.28
CA LYS A 23 -5.06 10.74 5.16
C LYS A 23 -3.78 10.92 4.35
N GLU A 24 -3.36 12.16 4.16
CA GLU A 24 -2.15 12.52 3.42
C GLU A 24 -0.89 12.03 4.14
N GLU A 25 -0.84 12.17 5.47
CA GLU A 25 0.29 11.70 6.27
C GLU A 25 0.35 10.17 6.30
N LYS A 26 -0.80 9.49 6.47
CA LYS A 26 -0.89 8.03 6.35
C LYS A 26 -0.34 7.57 5.00
N HIS A 27 -0.82 8.16 3.90
CA HIS A 27 -0.40 7.79 2.55
C HIS A 27 1.10 8.05 2.31
N ARG A 28 1.65 9.16 2.84
CA ARG A 28 3.08 9.46 2.76
C ARG A 28 3.92 8.39 3.45
N LEU A 29 3.54 8.00 4.67
CA LEU A 29 4.25 6.97 5.44
C LEU A 29 4.19 5.61 4.75
N GLU A 30 3.02 5.23 4.23
CA GLU A 30 2.86 3.97 3.51
C GLU A 30 3.65 3.94 2.20
N GLN A 31 3.70 5.06 1.48
CA GLN A 31 4.53 5.19 0.28
C GLN A 31 6.03 5.07 0.59
N GLU A 32 6.50 5.67 1.69
CA GLU A 32 7.89 5.55 2.15
C GLU A 32 8.25 4.10 2.51
N ALA A 33 7.35 3.40 3.21
CA ALA A 33 7.51 1.98 3.51
C ALA A 33 7.58 1.15 2.23
N MET A 34 6.68 1.40 1.26
CA MET A 34 6.71 0.67 0.00
C MET A 34 7.97 0.93 -0.82
N ASN A 35 8.45 2.17 -0.87
CA ASN A 35 9.72 2.49 -1.52
C ASN A 35 10.88 1.72 -0.88
N ASN A 36 10.91 1.60 0.45
CA ASN A 36 11.93 0.82 1.14
C ASN A 36 11.87 -0.67 0.76
N PHE A 37 10.67 -1.27 0.74
CA PHE A 37 10.51 -2.67 0.35
C PHE A 37 10.92 -2.92 -1.09
N VAL A 38 10.49 -2.05 -2.00
CA VAL A 38 10.73 -2.22 -3.44
C VAL A 38 12.19 -2.00 -3.80
N HIS A 39 12.79 -0.90 -3.33
CA HIS A 39 14.11 -0.48 -3.78
C HIS A 39 15.24 -1.01 -2.88
N THR A 40 15.06 -1.03 -1.56
CA THR A 40 16.10 -1.43 -0.62
C THR A 40 16.10 -2.94 -0.40
N MET A 41 14.95 -3.54 -0.07
CA MET A 41 14.89 -4.95 0.33
C MET A 41 14.82 -5.90 -0.86
N LEU A 42 14.00 -5.57 -1.85
CA LEU A 42 13.77 -6.42 -3.04
C LEU A 42 14.59 -5.97 -4.25
N HIS A 43 15.50 -5.01 -4.06
CA HIS A 43 16.47 -4.52 -5.03
C HIS A 43 15.88 -4.18 -6.41
N ASN A 44 14.67 -3.60 -6.42
CA ASN A 44 13.95 -3.23 -7.63
C ASN A 44 13.78 -4.40 -8.63
N SER A 45 13.66 -5.63 -8.13
CA SER A 45 13.43 -6.81 -8.96
C SER A 45 12.08 -6.71 -9.71
N PRO A 46 11.87 -7.51 -10.78
CA PRO A 46 10.58 -7.52 -11.49
C PRO A 46 9.39 -7.85 -10.58
N ALA A 47 9.60 -8.69 -9.55
CA ALA A 47 8.59 -8.98 -8.55
C ALA A 47 8.28 -7.74 -7.69
N ALA A 48 9.31 -6.98 -7.27
CA ALA A 48 9.17 -5.75 -6.51
C ALA A 48 8.34 -4.70 -7.27
N GLN A 49 8.67 -4.49 -8.56
CA GLN A 49 7.94 -3.57 -9.43
C GLN A 49 6.47 -3.98 -9.59
N ARG A 50 6.20 -5.30 -9.67
CA ARG A 50 4.82 -5.81 -9.72
C ARG A 50 4.07 -5.57 -8.41
N ILE A 51 4.73 -5.69 -7.26
CA ILE A 51 4.15 -5.37 -5.95
C ILE A 51 3.80 -3.88 -5.89
N GLU A 52 4.74 -3.01 -6.27
CA GLU A 52 4.54 -1.57 -6.29
C GLU A 52 3.37 -1.16 -7.20
N ALA A 53 3.31 -1.72 -8.41
CA ALA A 53 2.23 -1.44 -9.36
C ALA A 53 0.86 -1.85 -8.80
N LEU A 54 0.76 -3.04 -8.19
CA LEU A 54 -0.48 -3.51 -7.57
C LEU A 54 -0.90 -2.67 -6.36
N TRP A 55 0.05 -2.20 -5.57
CA TRP A 55 -0.23 -1.31 -4.43
C TRP A 55 -0.72 0.06 -4.93
N ARG A 56 -0.07 0.66 -5.94
CA ARG A 56 -0.51 1.92 -6.55
C ARG A 56 -1.89 1.81 -7.21
N GLU A 57 -2.17 0.70 -7.88
CA GLU A 57 -3.48 0.43 -8.47
C GLU A 57 -4.58 0.36 -7.41
N TYR A 58 -4.29 -0.31 -6.28
CA TYR A 58 -5.20 -0.34 -5.14
C TYR A 58 -5.43 1.07 -4.59
N GLU A 59 -4.38 1.84 -4.33
CA GLU A 59 -4.48 3.20 -3.79
C GLU A 59 -5.29 4.15 -4.68
N ALA A 60 -5.14 4.04 -6.01
CA ALA A 60 -5.94 4.81 -6.94
C ALA A 60 -7.45 4.44 -6.88
N GLY A 61 -7.77 3.17 -6.62
CA GLY A 61 -9.16 2.74 -6.44
C GLY A 61 -10.04 2.82 -7.69
N GLU A 62 -9.43 2.86 -8.88
CA GLU A 62 -10.15 3.11 -10.14
C GLU A 62 -10.61 1.82 -10.84
N THR A 63 -9.81 0.76 -10.73
CA THR A 63 -10.07 -0.53 -11.40
C THR A 63 -11.17 -1.33 -10.69
N PRO A 64 -11.90 -2.21 -11.41
CA PRO A 64 -12.87 -3.10 -10.79
C PRO A 64 -12.29 -3.93 -9.65
N GLU A 65 -11.05 -4.42 -9.80
CA GLU A 65 -10.31 -5.18 -8.81
C GLU A 65 -9.99 -4.32 -7.57
N ALA A 66 -9.51 -3.09 -7.76
CA ALA A 66 -9.23 -2.17 -6.65
C ALA A 66 -10.51 -1.80 -5.87
N LYS A 67 -11.60 -1.52 -6.59
CA LYS A 67 -12.91 -1.26 -5.97
C LYS A 67 -13.45 -2.46 -5.24
N PHE A 68 -13.28 -3.66 -5.79
CA PHE A 68 -13.68 -4.90 -5.13
C PHE A 68 -12.89 -5.13 -3.84
N VAL A 69 -11.55 -5.04 -3.88
CA VAL A 69 -10.72 -5.25 -2.69
C VAL A 69 -11.00 -4.19 -1.62
N LYS A 70 -11.12 -2.90 -1.99
CA LYS A 70 -11.51 -1.84 -1.04
C LYS A 70 -12.91 -2.06 -0.47
N GLY A 71 -13.84 -2.55 -1.29
CA GLY A 71 -15.21 -2.83 -0.87
C GLY A 71 -15.36 -4.03 0.08
N VAL A 72 -14.43 -4.98 0.04
CA VAL A 72 -14.38 -6.13 0.96
C VAL A 72 -13.69 -5.79 2.28
N GLN A 73 -12.88 -4.73 2.32
CA GLN A 73 -12.16 -4.26 3.51
C GLN A 73 -13.00 -3.34 4.42
N LEU A 74 -14.13 -2.82 3.91
CA LEU A 74 -15.14 -2.05 4.66
C LEU A 74 -16.08 -2.97 5.45
#